data_AF-A0A6S6TJG1-F1
#
_entry.id   AF-A0A6S6TJG1-F1
#
_cell.length_a   1.000
_cell.length_b   1.000
_cell.length_c   1.000
_cell.angle_alpha   90.00
_cell.angle_beta   90.00
_cell.angle_gamma   90.00
#
_symmetry.space_group_name_H-M   'P 1'
#
loop_
_entity.id
_entity.type
_entity.pdbx_description
1 polymer ?
#
loop_
_entity_poly.entity_id
_entity_poly.type
_entity_poly.pdbx_seq_one_letter_code
_entity_poly.pdbx_strand_id
1 'polypeptide(L)'
;MPSNNPNKIQQVQPPFIYQQVAPTVPLSQETTPKVILKKALNWSKPSINMRAADVETCAKGFIQNIRENLANLRHLHKALMSANSAALPYQEEYAYKTEEYNTLLHDINELERGEITQDTIVELKIVVDQLTFDRVRIDSIFPEIIDKAMQMEEQMAEVLSTIQFDDFHAKAAIKLSQIKASEQKMILEDQQSAEEGDTKSTISSAVYMIGIFNEMKASENHIIALKAQNDQRGQKTKTSFLVGMASILLAFILLLVSFYYFDISWKDIKDYPILGIPMGVCIWSFIGSFAAMLTQFNKEPIHKFGDPLKWVIIRPVLGVVMGAAIYLALFSLVLTGKSQNPLLPLLVAFFVGYSDTFTFNIMASIQNIISSLFNSADHSDIKNNPQPVYMVAPAVQTATPVMTTQPMATVVAAQTAANLATALPDEYEEFGDNIAPLHTSVTQ
;
A
#
# COMPACT_ATOMS: atom_id res chain seq x y z
N MET A 1 -26.87 48.79 8.03
CA MET A 1 -25.66 48.47 7.24
C MET A 1 -25.78 47.04 6.73
N PRO A 2 -25.55 46.80 5.43
CA PRO A 2 -25.79 45.50 4.81
C PRO A 2 -24.65 44.52 5.09
N SER A 3 -24.98 43.27 5.41
CA SER A 3 -24.03 42.17 5.57
C SER A 3 -23.65 41.60 4.20
N ASN A 4 -22.43 41.88 3.78
CA ASN A 4 -21.82 41.37 2.56
C ASN A 4 -21.32 39.94 2.82
N ASN A 5 -21.89 38.95 2.14
CA ASN A 5 -21.56 37.53 2.29
C ASN A 5 -20.88 37.05 1.00
N PRO A 6 -19.53 36.99 0.91
CA PRO A 6 -18.83 36.62 -0.30
C PRO A 6 -18.49 35.14 -0.23
N ASN A 7 -19.46 34.26 -0.52
CA ASN A 7 -19.18 32.87 -0.88
C ASN A 7 -20.44 32.26 -1.51
N LYS A 8 -20.74 32.71 -2.74
CA LYS A 8 -21.66 32.02 -3.63
C LYS A 8 -20.79 31.19 -4.58
N ILE A 9 -20.48 29.96 -4.18
CA ILE A 9 -19.83 28.99 -5.04
C ILE A 9 -20.79 28.72 -6.20
N GLN A 10 -20.38 29.12 -7.40
CA GLN A 10 -21.04 28.77 -8.65
C GLN A 10 -21.07 27.24 -8.76
N GLN A 11 -22.25 26.65 -8.63
CA GLN A 11 -22.48 25.27 -9.05
C GLN A 11 -22.30 25.21 -10.56
N VAL A 12 -21.15 24.69 -10.98
CA VAL A 12 -20.93 24.26 -12.36
C VAL A 12 -21.79 23.02 -12.57
N GLN A 13 -22.84 23.17 -13.36
CA GLN A 13 -23.65 22.05 -13.85
C GLN A 13 -22.72 21.09 -14.60
N PRO A 14 -22.65 19.79 -14.23
CA PRO A 14 -21.91 18.83 -15.03
C PRO A 14 -22.61 18.68 -16.38
N PRO A 15 -21.85 18.50 -17.48
CA PRO A 15 -22.43 18.26 -18.78
C PRO A 15 -23.23 16.96 -18.75
N PHE A 16 -24.49 17.04 -19.18
CA PHE A 16 -25.31 15.87 -19.48
C PHE A 16 -24.61 15.06 -20.57
N ILE A 17 -23.96 13.96 -20.18
CA ILE A 17 -23.53 12.94 -21.11
C ILE A 17 -24.78 12.17 -21.51
N TYR A 18 -25.24 12.38 -22.75
CA TYR A 18 -26.19 11.49 -23.39
C TYR A 18 -25.53 10.12 -23.49
N GLN A 19 -25.96 9.20 -22.62
CA GLN A 19 -25.64 7.79 -22.73
C GLN A 19 -26.30 7.28 -24.02
N GLN A 20 -25.53 7.29 -25.11
CA GLN A 20 -25.90 6.58 -26.32
C GLN A 20 -25.98 5.11 -25.96
N VAL A 21 -27.20 4.61 -25.81
CA VAL A 21 -27.50 3.20 -25.71
C VAL A 21 -27.03 2.59 -27.02
N ALA A 22 -25.88 1.91 -26.99
CA ALA A 22 -25.43 1.12 -28.13
C ALA A 22 -26.54 0.14 -28.50
N PRO A 23 -26.87 -0.03 -29.80
CA PRO A 23 -27.85 -1.02 -30.22
C PRO A 23 -27.41 -2.37 -29.70
N THR A 24 -28.30 -3.05 -28.99
CA THR A 24 -28.14 -4.41 -28.51
C THR A 24 -27.88 -5.30 -29.73
N VAL A 25 -26.60 -5.54 -30.02
CA VAL A 25 -26.21 -6.59 -30.95
C VAL A 25 -26.64 -7.89 -30.26
N PRO A 26 -27.58 -8.67 -30.83
CA PRO A 26 -27.90 -9.96 -30.25
C PRO A 26 -26.60 -10.76 -30.21
N LEU A 27 -26.16 -11.16 -29.02
CA LEU A 27 -25.13 -12.18 -28.85
C LEU A 27 -25.57 -13.36 -29.72
N SER A 28 -24.90 -13.55 -30.85
CA SER A 28 -24.94 -14.82 -31.56
C SER A 28 -24.55 -15.86 -30.52
N GLN A 29 -25.51 -16.71 -30.16
CA GLN A 29 -25.26 -17.88 -29.34
C GLN A 29 -24.07 -18.60 -29.94
N GLU A 30 -22.97 -18.55 -29.21
CA GLU A 30 -21.77 -19.32 -29.49
C GLU A 30 -22.22 -20.79 -29.43
N THR A 31 -22.41 -21.36 -30.62
CA THR A 31 -22.75 -22.75 -30.76
C THR A 31 -21.55 -23.50 -30.25
N THR A 32 -21.66 -24.03 -29.04
CA THR A 32 -20.66 -24.91 -28.42
C THR A 32 -20.11 -25.85 -29.49
N PRO A 33 -18.80 -25.80 -29.79
CA PRO A 33 -18.22 -26.60 -30.86
C PRO A 33 -18.60 -28.05 -30.62
N LYS A 34 -19.27 -28.63 -31.61
CA LYS A 34 -19.77 -30.00 -31.60
C LYS A 34 -18.59 -30.90 -31.22
N VAL A 35 -18.66 -31.54 -30.06
CA VAL A 35 -17.65 -32.51 -29.59
C VAL A 35 -17.47 -33.53 -30.71
N ILE A 36 -16.37 -33.42 -31.45
CA ILE A 36 -16.00 -34.38 -32.47
C ILE A 36 -15.67 -35.65 -31.71
N LEU A 37 -16.62 -36.59 -31.70
CA LEU A 37 -16.45 -37.90 -31.10
C LEU A 37 -15.19 -38.52 -31.72
N LYS A 38 -14.16 -38.75 -30.89
CA LYS A 38 -12.90 -39.39 -31.29
C LYS A 38 -13.20 -40.77 -31.88
N LYS A 39 -13.37 -40.83 -33.20
CA LYS A 39 -13.33 -42.09 -33.94
C LYS A 39 -11.87 -42.52 -33.92
N ALA A 40 -11.59 -43.68 -33.34
CA ALA A 40 -10.26 -44.28 -33.38
C ALA A 40 -9.79 -44.29 -34.85
N LEU A 41 -8.63 -43.66 -35.09
CA LEU A 41 -8.03 -43.54 -36.42
C LEU A 41 -7.85 -44.96 -36.98
N ASN A 42 -8.51 -45.25 -38.11
CA ASN A 42 -8.65 -46.62 -38.62
C ASN A 42 -7.86 -46.74 -39.92
N TRP A 43 -6.58 -47.10 -39.77
CA TRP A 43 -5.52 -46.97 -40.77
C TRP A 43 -5.44 -48.07 -41.84
N SER A 44 -6.43 -48.96 -41.94
CA SER A 44 -6.23 -50.26 -42.59
C SER A 44 -6.75 -50.39 -44.04
N LYS A 45 -6.81 -49.33 -44.85
CA LYS A 45 -7.27 -49.47 -46.25
C LYS A 45 -6.33 -48.82 -47.28
N PRO A 46 -5.77 -49.59 -48.23
CA PRO A 46 -4.93 -49.05 -49.29
C PRO A 46 -5.78 -48.38 -50.37
N SER A 47 -5.48 -47.12 -50.69
CA SER A 47 -6.12 -46.35 -51.77
C SER A 47 -5.14 -46.07 -52.92
N ILE A 48 -5.72 -45.75 -54.09
CA ILE A 48 -5.19 -45.96 -55.44
C ILE A 48 -4.08 -44.96 -55.86
N ASN A 49 -3.00 -45.52 -56.44
CA ASN A 49 -1.91 -44.95 -57.25
C ASN A 49 -1.94 -43.44 -57.58
N MET A 50 -1.61 -42.62 -56.59
CA MET A 50 -0.80 -41.40 -56.80
C MET A 50 0.68 -41.83 -56.82
N ARG A 51 1.59 -41.08 -57.46
CA ARG A 51 3.03 -41.41 -57.44
C ARG A 51 3.50 -41.49 -55.97
N ALA A 52 3.81 -42.69 -55.49
CA ALA A 52 4.12 -42.96 -54.08
C ALA A 52 5.18 -42.03 -53.48
N ALA A 53 6.14 -41.58 -54.30
CA ALA A 53 7.19 -40.65 -53.89
C ALA A 53 6.66 -39.25 -53.50
N ASP A 54 5.61 -38.76 -54.15
CA ASP A 54 5.03 -37.43 -53.86
C ASP A 54 4.23 -37.46 -52.55
N VAL A 55 3.55 -38.58 -52.27
CA VAL A 55 2.77 -38.82 -51.04
C VAL A 55 3.70 -38.88 -49.84
N GLU A 56 4.78 -39.67 -49.92
CA GLU A 56 5.75 -39.81 -48.82
C GLU A 56 6.44 -38.47 -48.50
N THR A 57 6.84 -37.71 -49.53
CA THR A 57 7.47 -36.40 -49.37
C THR A 57 6.52 -35.40 -48.72
N CYS A 58 5.26 -35.38 -49.16
CA CYS A 58 4.24 -34.51 -48.59
C CYS A 58 3.94 -34.84 -47.11
N ALA A 59 3.79 -36.13 -46.80
CA ALA A 59 3.56 -36.59 -45.43
C ALA A 59 4.73 -36.25 -44.49
N LYS A 60 5.98 -36.43 -44.92
CA LYS A 60 7.16 -36.01 -44.13
C LYS A 60 7.16 -34.51 -43.85
N GLY A 61 6.78 -33.69 -44.82
CA GLY A 61 6.62 -32.25 -44.64
C GLY A 61 5.57 -31.90 -43.58
N PHE A 62 4.41 -32.57 -43.61
CA PHE A 62 3.37 -32.39 -42.59
C PHE A 62 3.82 -32.86 -41.20
N ILE A 63 4.43 -34.04 -41.09
CA ILE A 63 4.94 -34.57 -39.82
C ILE A 63 5.94 -33.60 -39.18
N GLN A 64 6.87 -33.06 -39.96
CA GLN A 64 7.84 -32.08 -39.49
C GLN A 64 7.16 -30.79 -39.00
N ASN A 65 6.23 -30.25 -39.79
CA ASN A 65 5.45 -29.06 -39.44
C ASN A 65 4.66 -29.27 -38.13
N ILE A 66 4.00 -30.42 -37.99
CA ILE A 66 3.22 -30.74 -36.78
C ILE A 66 4.14 -30.85 -35.57
N ARG A 67 5.28 -31.54 -35.67
CA ARG A 67 6.24 -31.66 -34.56
C ARG A 67 6.72 -30.30 -34.06
N GLU A 68 7.05 -29.40 -34.99
CA GLU A 68 7.46 -28.03 -34.67
C GLU A 68 6.33 -27.25 -33.98
N ASN A 69 5.12 -27.28 -34.53
CA ASN A 69 3.96 -26.61 -33.94
C ASN A 69 3.59 -27.18 -32.57
N LEU A 70 3.63 -28.50 -32.38
CA LEU A 70 3.37 -29.15 -31.09
C LEU A 70 4.41 -28.78 -30.04
N ALA A 71 5.70 -28.77 -30.40
CA ALA A 71 6.76 -28.37 -29.48
C ALA A 71 6.51 -26.93 -28.98
N ASN A 72 6.23 -26.03 -29.91
CA ASN A 72 5.93 -24.64 -29.62
C ASN A 72 4.67 -24.47 -28.75
N LEU A 73 3.56 -25.13 -29.13
CA LEU A 73 2.30 -25.09 -28.36
C LEU A 73 2.46 -25.69 -26.96
N ARG A 74 3.27 -26.74 -26.79
CA ARG A 74 3.56 -27.32 -25.46
C ARG A 74 4.35 -26.35 -24.59
N HIS A 75 5.35 -25.66 -25.14
CA HIS A 75 6.10 -24.64 -24.41
C HIS A 75 5.20 -23.48 -24.00
N LEU A 76 4.37 -23.00 -24.92
CA LEU A 76 3.42 -21.93 -24.70
C LEU A 76 2.37 -22.29 -23.64
N HIS A 77 1.77 -23.47 -23.78
CA HIS A 77 0.81 -24.00 -22.83
C HIS A 77 1.44 -24.17 -21.44
N LYS A 78 2.67 -24.69 -21.35
CA LYS A 78 3.40 -24.80 -20.07
C LYS A 78 3.64 -23.43 -19.44
N ALA A 79 4.00 -22.42 -20.24
CA ALA A 79 4.15 -21.05 -19.75
C ALA A 79 2.82 -20.50 -19.22
N LEU A 80 1.73 -20.66 -19.96
CA LEU A 80 0.38 -20.24 -19.54
C LEU A 80 -0.09 -20.96 -18.26
N MET A 81 0.18 -22.26 -18.13
CA MET A 81 -0.16 -23.02 -16.93
C MET A 81 0.75 -22.68 -15.74
N SER A 82 1.96 -22.17 -15.97
CA SER A 82 2.82 -21.68 -14.88
C SER A 82 2.34 -20.34 -14.32
N ALA A 83 1.54 -19.60 -15.09
CA ALA A 83 1.01 -18.29 -14.73
C ALA A 83 -0.19 -18.37 -13.76
N ASN A 84 -0.16 -19.24 -12.75
CA ASN A 84 -1.29 -19.52 -11.85
C ASN A 84 -1.86 -18.26 -11.17
N SER A 85 -1.03 -17.23 -10.97
CA SER A 85 -1.45 -15.96 -10.40
C SER A 85 -2.29 -15.09 -11.32
N ALA A 86 -2.35 -15.40 -12.61
CA ALA A 86 -3.07 -14.66 -13.63
C ALA A 86 -4.59 -14.93 -13.63
N ALA A 87 -5.00 -16.09 -13.08
CA ALA A 87 -6.37 -16.59 -13.16
C ALA A 87 -6.96 -16.45 -14.58
N LEU A 88 -6.21 -16.90 -15.58
CA LEU A 88 -6.64 -16.80 -16.98
C LEU A 88 -7.74 -17.84 -17.23
N PRO A 89 -8.84 -17.49 -17.93
CA PRO A 89 -9.88 -18.46 -18.31
C PRO A 89 -9.32 -19.71 -19.02
N TYR A 90 -8.22 -19.52 -19.75
CA TYR A 90 -7.49 -20.60 -20.42
C TYR A 90 -7.00 -21.71 -19.47
N GLN A 91 -6.61 -21.38 -18.24
CA GLN A 91 -6.09 -22.38 -17.30
C GLN A 91 -7.18 -23.38 -16.88
N GLU A 92 -8.41 -22.90 -16.71
CA GLU A 92 -9.55 -23.74 -16.35
C GLU A 92 -10.04 -24.57 -17.55
N GLU A 93 -10.17 -23.95 -18.73
CA GLU A 93 -10.70 -24.63 -19.92
C GLU A 93 -9.73 -25.68 -20.50
N TYR A 94 -8.41 -25.50 -20.34
CA TYR A 94 -7.39 -26.30 -21.04
C TYR A 94 -6.45 -27.09 -20.14
N ALA A 95 -6.77 -27.32 -18.87
CA ALA A 95 -5.91 -28.09 -17.96
C ALA A 95 -5.48 -29.47 -18.51
N TYR A 96 -6.28 -30.08 -19.38
CA TYR A 96 -6.01 -31.39 -20.00
C TYR A 96 -5.23 -31.33 -21.33
N LYS A 97 -4.99 -30.15 -21.92
CA LYS A 97 -4.37 -30.02 -23.25
C LYS A 97 -2.94 -30.56 -23.32
N THR A 98 -2.20 -30.50 -22.21
CA THR A 98 -0.86 -31.10 -22.12
C THR A 98 -0.88 -32.58 -22.52
N GLU A 99 -1.85 -33.34 -22.01
CA GLU A 99 -1.96 -34.77 -22.28
C GLU A 99 -2.43 -35.05 -23.71
N GLU A 100 -3.34 -34.22 -24.22
CA GLU A 100 -3.76 -34.26 -25.62
C GLU A 100 -2.56 -34.07 -26.57
N TYR A 101 -1.71 -33.07 -26.32
CA TYR A 101 -0.51 -32.82 -27.12
C TYR A 101 0.53 -33.93 -27.00
N ASN A 102 0.69 -34.53 -25.82
CA ASN A 102 1.59 -35.68 -25.65
C ASN A 102 1.09 -36.91 -26.42
N THR A 103 -0.21 -37.18 -26.36
CA THR A 103 -0.85 -38.29 -27.09
C THR A 103 -0.70 -38.10 -28.59
N LEU A 104 -0.99 -36.89 -29.08
CA LEU A 104 -0.91 -36.58 -30.50
C LEU A 104 0.53 -36.66 -31.03
N LEU A 105 1.52 -36.24 -30.23
CA LEU A 105 2.93 -36.41 -30.56
C LEU A 105 3.32 -37.90 -30.62
N HIS A 106 2.80 -38.73 -29.71
CA HIS A 106 3.03 -40.18 -29.73
C HIS A 106 2.42 -40.81 -30.99
N ASP A 107 1.17 -40.50 -31.32
CA ASP A 107 0.47 -41.01 -32.50
C ASP A 107 1.21 -40.68 -33.80
N ILE A 108 1.75 -39.46 -33.91
CA ILE A 108 2.55 -39.04 -35.07
C ILE A 108 3.87 -39.77 -35.18
N ASN A 109 4.52 -40.09 -34.05
CA ASN A 109 5.75 -40.87 -34.05
C ASN A 109 5.52 -42.32 -34.47
N GLU A 110 4.37 -42.90 -34.12
CA GLU A 110 3.99 -44.23 -34.61
C GLU A 110 3.60 -44.19 -36.10
N LEU A 111 2.95 -43.11 -36.55
CA LEU A 111 2.60 -42.90 -37.95
C LEU A 111 3.83 -42.86 -38.88
N GLU A 112 4.90 -42.21 -38.45
CA GLU A 112 6.16 -42.13 -39.20
C GLU A 112 6.81 -43.52 -39.40
N ARG A 113 6.52 -44.48 -38.53
CA ARG A 113 7.01 -45.86 -38.64
C ARG A 113 6.13 -46.75 -39.52
N GLY A 114 4.90 -46.32 -39.82
CA GLY A 114 3.91 -47.08 -40.58
C GLY A 114 3.96 -46.84 -42.10
N GLU A 115 3.09 -47.54 -42.83
CA GLU A 115 2.92 -47.33 -44.28
C GLU A 115 2.09 -46.07 -44.54
N ILE A 116 2.67 -45.08 -45.22
CA ILE A 116 2.02 -43.79 -45.49
C ILE A 116 1.06 -43.93 -46.67
N THR A 117 -0.23 -43.78 -46.41
CA THR A 117 -1.30 -43.81 -47.43
C THR A 117 -1.85 -42.40 -47.72
N GLN A 118 -2.68 -42.26 -48.76
CA GLN A 118 -3.35 -40.99 -49.05
C GLN A 118 -4.29 -40.56 -47.90
N ASP A 119 -4.94 -41.53 -47.25
CA ASP A 119 -5.80 -41.29 -46.09
C ASP A 119 -4.97 -40.70 -44.93
N THR A 120 -3.71 -41.12 -44.81
CA THR A 120 -2.75 -40.59 -43.82
C THR A 120 -2.49 -39.09 -44.02
N ILE A 121 -2.38 -38.63 -45.27
CA ILE A 121 -2.20 -37.20 -45.57
C ILE A 121 -3.45 -36.40 -45.15
N VAL A 122 -4.65 -36.95 -45.36
CA VAL A 122 -5.89 -36.27 -44.97
C VAL A 122 -5.97 -36.11 -43.45
N GLU A 123 -5.59 -37.14 -42.70
CA GLU A 123 -5.59 -37.11 -41.24
C GLU A 123 -4.51 -36.16 -40.68
N LEU A 124 -3.30 -36.16 -41.26
CA LEU A 124 -2.25 -35.19 -40.95
C LEU A 124 -2.72 -33.75 -41.20
N LYS A 125 -3.47 -33.51 -42.28
CA LYS A 125 -4.01 -32.17 -42.57
C LYS A 125 -5.03 -31.74 -41.51
N ILE A 126 -5.92 -32.63 -41.08
CA ILE A 126 -6.89 -32.33 -40.01
C ILE A 126 -6.16 -31.94 -38.72
N VAL A 127 -5.08 -32.66 -38.39
CA VAL A 127 -4.23 -32.34 -37.23
C VAL A 127 -3.57 -30.97 -37.36
N VAL A 128 -3.01 -30.62 -38.54
CA VAL A 128 -2.44 -29.29 -38.78
C VAL A 128 -3.48 -28.20 -38.62
N ASP A 129 -4.69 -28.40 -39.17
CA ASP A 129 -5.79 -27.44 -39.05
C ASP A 129 -6.20 -27.27 -37.58
N GLN A 130 -6.26 -28.35 -36.80
CA GLN A 130 -6.56 -28.31 -35.36
C GLN A 130 -5.48 -27.57 -34.56
N LEU A 131 -4.18 -27.82 -34.84
CA LEU A 131 -3.09 -27.11 -34.17
C LEU A 131 -3.02 -25.63 -34.54
N THR A 132 -3.38 -25.30 -35.79
CA THR A 132 -3.51 -23.92 -36.25
C THR A 132 -4.64 -23.22 -35.49
N PHE A 133 -5.76 -23.91 -35.27
CA PHE A 133 -6.86 -23.38 -34.46
C PHE A 133 -6.45 -23.17 -32.99
N ASP A 134 -5.79 -24.15 -32.37
CA ASP A 134 -5.29 -24.02 -30.99
C ASP A 134 -4.27 -22.87 -30.88
N ARG A 135 -3.43 -22.65 -31.89
CA ARG A 135 -2.52 -21.49 -31.97
C ARG A 135 -3.29 -20.18 -32.02
N VAL A 136 -4.23 -20.01 -32.94
CA VAL A 136 -5.06 -18.79 -33.04
C VAL A 136 -5.78 -18.49 -31.74
N ARG A 137 -6.26 -19.54 -31.05
CA ARG A 137 -6.93 -19.40 -29.77
C ARG A 137 -5.97 -18.92 -28.68
N ILE A 138 -4.75 -19.42 -28.63
CA ILE A 138 -3.74 -18.92 -27.70
C ILE A 138 -3.32 -17.49 -28.06
N ASP A 139 -3.16 -17.20 -29.35
CA ASP A 139 -2.81 -15.86 -29.85
C ASP A 139 -3.86 -14.82 -29.43
N SER A 140 -5.14 -15.21 -29.36
CA SER A 140 -6.24 -14.36 -28.90
C SER A 140 -6.18 -13.98 -27.42
N ILE A 141 -5.40 -14.68 -26.60
CA ILE A 141 -5.27 -14.42 -25.16
C ILE A 141 -4.20 -13.37 -24.86
N PHE A 142 -3.21 -13.19 -25.74
CA PHE A 142 -2.13 -12.21 -25.49
C PHE A 142 -2.61 -10.77 -25.33
N PRO A 143 -3.55 -10.27 -26.16
CA PRO A 143 -4.09 -8.93 -25.94
C PRO A 143 -4.71 -8.77 -24.53
N GLU A 144 -5.34 -9.82 -23.99
CA GLU A 144 -5.89 -9.80 -22.63
C GLU A 144 -4.78 -9.77 -21.56
N ILE A 145 -3.70 -10.53 -21.75
CA ILE A 145 -2.55 -10.53 -20.84
C ILE A 145 -1.88 -9.15 -20.82
N ILE A 146 -1.67 -8.55 -22.00
CA ILE A 146 -1.06 -7.22 -22.15
C ILE A 146 -1.96 -6.16 -21.52
N ASP A 147 -3.26 -6.17 -21.81
CA ASP A 147 -4.22 -5.22 -21.22
C ASP A 147 -4.22 -5.30 -19.68
N LYS A 148 -4.28 -6.53 -19.14
CA LYS A 148 -4.17 -6.75 -17.69
C LYS A 148 -2.84 -6.24 -17.14
N ALA A 149 -1.73 -6.48 -17.83
CA ALA A 149 -0.40 -6.03 -17.41
C ALA A 149 -0.33 -4.49 -17.33
N MET A 150 -0.83 -3.79 -18.35
CA MET A 150 -0.85 -2.31 -18.38
C MET A 150 -1.71 -1.73 -17.25
N GLN A 151 -2.84 -2.38 -16.92
CA GLN A 151 -3.70 -1.94 -15.82
C GLN A 151 -3.09 -2.19 -14.43
N MET A 152 -2.11 -3.09 -14.30
CA MET A 152 -1.50 -3.40 -13.00
C MET A 152 -0.75 -2.22 -12.39
N GLU A 153 -0.08 -1.36 -13.19
CA GLU A 153 0.60 -0.17 -12.63
C GLU A 153 -0.42 0.74 -11.95
N GLU A 154 -1.51 1.07 -12.64
CA GLU A 154 -2.55 1.96 -12.13
C GLU A 154 -3.24 1.37 -10.88
N GLN A 155 -3.64 0.10 -10.94
CA GLN A 155 -4.28 -0.59 -9.81
C GLN A 155 -3.35 -0.65 -8.59
N MET A 156 -2.06 -0.93 -8.80
CA MET A 156 -1.10 -1.01 -7.69
C MET A 156 -0.70 0.37 -7.16
N ALA A 157 -0.73 1.41 -7.99
CA ALA A 157 -0.57 2.79 -7.53
C ALA A 157 -1.72 3.23 -6.61
N GLU A 158 -2.96 2.85 -6.94
CA GLU A 158 -4.10 3.06 -6.06
C GLU A 158 -3.92 2.31 -4.74
N VAL A 159 -3.54 1.03 -4.78
CA VAL A 159 -3.27 0.25 -3.56
C VAL A 159 -2.16 0.87 -2.72
N LEU A 160 -1.07 1.31 -3.35
CA LEU A 160 0.05 1.97 -2.68
C LEU A 160 -0.40 3.21 -1.92
N SER A 161 -1.29 4.03 -2.50
CA SER A 161 -1.83 5.23 -1.86
C SER A 161 -2.63 4.94 -0.57
N THR A 162 -3.11 3.70 -0.40
CA THR A 162 -3.84 3.28 0.80
C THR A 162 -2.92 2.81 1.93
N ILE A 163 -1.64 2.53 1.66
CA ILE A 163 -0.67 2.08 2.65
C ILE A 163 -0.19 3.28 3.47
N GLN A 164 -0.43 3.26 4.78
CA GLN A 164 -0.21 4.41 5.66
C GLN A 164 1.13 4.37 6.39
N PHE A 165 1.71 3.19 6.61
CA PHE A 165 3.00 3.07 7.29
C PHE A 165 4.15 3.20 6.27
N ASP A 166 5.07 4.12 6.53
CA ASP A 166 6.17 4.50 5.62
C ASP A 166 7.08 3.32 5.25
N ASP A 167 7.32 2.38 6.18
CA ASP A 167 8.14 1.19 5.96
C ASP A 167 7.51 0.22 4.94
N PHE A 168 6.19 0.00 5.04
CA PHE A 168 5.44 -0.79 4.06
C PHE A 168 5.25 -0.04 2.75
N HIS A 169 5.02 1.27 2.80
CA HIS A 169 4.87 2.11 1.61
C HIS A 169 6.16 2.12 0.78
N ALA A 170 7.33 2.30 1.40
CA ALA A 170 8.62 2.28 0.71
C ALA A 170 8.87 0.91 0.03
N LYS A 171 8.58 -0.20 0.73
CA LYS A 171 8.71 -1.55 0.15
C LYS A 171 7.77 -1.77 -1.02
N ALA A 172 6.51 -1.34 -0.90
CA ALA A 172 5.53 -1.43 -1.97
C ALA A 172 5.88 -0.55 -3.17
N ALA A 173 6.45 0.64 -2.96
CA ALA A 173 6.91 1.53 -4.02
C ALA A 173 8.08 0.94 -4.84
N ILE A 174 9.00 0.22 -4.19
CA ILE A 174 10.04 -0.55 -4.89
C ILE A 174 9.41 -1.61 -5.79
N LYS A 175 8.39 -2.32 -5.30
CA LYS A 175 7.66 -3.33 -6.10
C LYS A 175 6.86 -2.71 -7.25
N LEU A 176 6.22 -1.57 -7.04
CA LEU A 176 5.57 -0.83 -8.12
C LEU A 176 6.56 -0.41 -9.21
N SER A 177 7.77 0.01 -8.81
CA SER A 177 8.84 0.34 -9.77
C SER A 177 9.30 -0.89 -10.57
N GLN A 178 9.29 -2.09 -9.96
CA GLN A 178 9.55 -3.36 -10.66
C GLN A 178 8.43 -3.68 -11.67
N ILE A 179 7.16 -3.44 -11.32
CA ILE A 179 6.02 -3.58 -12.24
C ILE A 179 6.19 -2.64 -13.44
N LYS A 180 6.48 -1.36 -13.20
CA LYS A 180 6.72 -0.37 -14.26
C LYS A 180 7.87 -0.75 -15.20
N ALA A 181 8.97 -1.24 -14.64
CA ALA A 181 10.11 -1.71 -15.44
C ALA A 181 9.75 -2.95 -16.27
N SER A 182 8.91 -3.84 -15.73
CA SER A 182 8.43 -5.05 -16.39
C SER A 182 7.46 -4.73 -17.53
N GLU A 183 6.55 -3.77 -17.32
CA GLU A 183 5.67 -3.24 -18.36
C GLU A 183 6.46 -2.64 -19.53
N GLN A 184 7.48 -1.83 -19.25
CA GLN A 184 8.35 -1.28 -20.30
C GLN A 184 9.05 -2.38 -21.11
N LYS A 185 9.52 -3.46 -20.46
CA LYS A 185 10.09 -4.62 -21.16
C LYS A 185 9.06 -5.30 -22.07
N MET A 186 7.81 -5.41 -21.62
CA MET A 186 6.72 -6.00 -22.39
C MET A 186 6.39 -5.17 -23.64
N ILE A 187 6.32 -3.85 -23.51
CA ILE A 187 6.09 -2.93 -24.64
C ILE A 187 7.22 -3.01 -25.68
N LEU A 188 8.48 -3.08 -25.23
CA LEU A 188 9.63 -3.21 -26.13
C LEU A 188 9.62 -4.54 -26.88
N GLU A 189 9.26 -5.64 -26.21
CA GLU A 189 9.16 -6.96 -26.84
C GLU A 189 8.01 -7.00 -27.88
N ASP A 190 6.87 -6.38 -27.59
CA ASP A 190 5.74 -6.28 -28.51
C ASP A 190 6.11 -5.49 -29.78
N GLN A 191 6.83 -4.37 -29.61
CA GLN A 191 7.34 -3.57 -30.74
C GLN A 191 8.34 -4.35 -31.59
N GLN A 192 9.29 -5.07 -30.96
CA GLN A 192 10.27 -5.89 -31.69
C GLN A 192 9.58 -7.02 -32.47
N SER A 193 8.54 -7.62 -31.88
CA SER A 193 7.75 -8.68 -32.52
C SER A 193 7.01 -8.17 -33.76
N ALA A 194 6.55 -6.92 -33.75
CA ALA A 194 5.89 -6.29 -34.89
C ALA A 194 6.86 -5.97 -36.05
N GLU A 195 8.12 -5.65 -35.76
CA GLU A 195 9.12 -5.31 -36.78
C GLU A 195 9.70 -6.55 -37.50
N GLU A 196 9.88 -7.66 -36.79
CA GLU A 196 10.57 -8.83 -37.35
C GLU A 196 9.71 -9.66 -38.33
N GLY A 197 8.38 -9.52 -38.32
CA GLY A 197 7.47 -10.16 -39.30
C GLY A 197 7.53 -11.71 -39.36
N ASP A 198 8.38 -12.35 -38.55
CA ASP A 198 8.60 -13.80 -38.56
C ASP A 198 7.71 -14.49 -37.52
N THR A 199 6.88 -15.41 -38.00
CA THR A 199 6.03 -16.27 -37.18
C THR A 199 6.77 -17.07 -36.11
N LYS A 200 8.09 -17.27 -36.19
CA LYS A 200 8.88 -17.91 -35.12
C LYS A 200 9.19 -16.99 -33.93
N SER A 201 9.32 -15.68 -34.15
CA SER A 201 9.59 -14.73 -33.05
C SER A 201 8.38 -14.63 -32.12
N THR A 202 7.16 -14.76 -32.66
CA THR A 202 5.90 -14.62 -31.91
C THR A 202 5.77 -15.56 -30.72
N ILE A 203 6.25 -16.81 -30.81
CA ILE A 203 6.08 -17.80 -29.73
C ILE A 203 7.12 -17.60 -28.63
N SER A 204 8.36 -17.28 -28.98
CA SER A 204 9.41 -16.97 -28.00
C SER A 204 9.06 -15.68 -27.25
N SER A 205 8.64 -14.65 -27.98
CA SER A 205 8.15 -13.38 -27.43
C SER A 205 6.96 -13.60 -26.50
N ALA A 206 5.97 -14.40 -26.92
CA ALA A 206 4.83 -14.77 -26.09
C ALA A 206 5.21 -15.46 -24.77
N VAL A 207 6.11 -16.45 -24.81
CA VAL A 207 6.60 -17.12 -23.60
C VAL A 207 7.33 -16.13 -22.68
N TYR A 208 8.12 -15.22 -23.26
CA TYR A 208 8.81 -14.18 -22.50
C TYR A 208 7.85 -13.17 -21.86
N MET A 209 6.82 -12.71 -22.59
CA MET A 209 5.76 -11.84 -22.06
C MET A 209 5.00 -12.50 -20.90
N ILE A 210 4.70 -13.80 -20.99
CA ILE A 210 4.09 -14.55 -19.87
C ILE A 210 5.04 -14.58 -18.65
N GLY A 211 6.35 -14.74 -18.89
CA GLY A 211 7.37 -14.65 -17.84
C GLY A 211 7.35 -13.29 -17.12
N ILE A 212 7.37 -12.20 -17.88
CA ILE A 212 7.27 -10.83 -17.35
C ILE A 212 5.96 -10.65 -16.55
N PHE A 213 4.84 -11.12 -17.10
CA PHE A 213 3.54 -11.03 -16.44
C PHE A 213 3.53 -11.75 -15.08
N ASN A 214 4.20 -12.91 -14.98
CA ASN A 214 4.33 -13.64 -13.72
C ASN A 214 5.16 -12.87 -12.68
N GLU A 215 6.23 -12.19 -13.10
CA GLU A 215 7.02 -11.31 -12.21
C GLU A 215 6.18 -10.12 -11.70
N MET A 216 5.37 -9.53 -12.58
CA MET A 216 4.42 -8.47 -12.21
C MET A 216 3.41 -8.97 -11.19
N LYS A 217 2.80 -10.15 -11.42
CA LYS A 217 1.83 -10.75 -10.49
C LYS A 217 2.45 -11.13 -9.14
N ALA A 218 3.68 -11.65 -9.13
CA ALA A 218 4.40 -11.89 -7.88
C ALA A 218 4.60 -10.58 -7.09
N SER A 219 4.90 -9.49 -7.79
CA SER A 219 5.07 -8.16 -7.20
C SER A 219 3.75 -7.60 -6.68
N GLU A 220 2.65 -7.73 -7.42
CA GLU A 220 1.30 -7.38 -6.95
C GLU A 220 0.91 -8.15 -5.68
N ASN A 221 1.07 -9.48 -5.68
CA ASN A 221 0.77 -10.29 -4.50
C ASN A 221 1.58 -9.84 -3.28
N HIS A 222 2.83 -9.40 -3.48
CA HIS A 222 3.65 -8.84 -2.42
C HIS A 222 3.11 -7.49 -1.92
N ILE A 223 2.66 -6.60 -2.81
CA ILE A 223 2.03 -5.33 -2.44
C ILE A 223 0.73 -5.56 -1.66
N ILE A 224 -0.11 -6.51 -2.10
CA ILE A 224 -1.35 -6.90 -1.41
C ILE A 224 -1.04 -7.47 -0.03
N ALA A 225 -0.02 -8.33 0.09
CA ALA A 225 0.41 -8.86 1.38
C ALA A 225 0.93 -7.75 2.32
N LEU A 226 1.68 -6.78 1.80
CA LEU A 226 2.13 -5.61 2.56
C LEU A 226 0.95 -4.74 3.02
N LYS A 227 -0.07 -4.55 2.17
CA LYS A 227 -1.31 -3.87 2.55
C LYS A 227 -2.02 -4.62 3.69
N ALA A 228 -2.16 -5.94 3.59
CA ALA A 228 -2.79 -6.75 4.64
C ALA A 228 -2.03 -6.65 5.97
N GLN A 229 -0.69 -6.64 5.93
CA GLN A 229 0.15 -6.42 7.12
C GLN A 229 0.00 -5.01 7.69
N ASN A 230 -0.06 -3.99 6.83
CA ASN A 230 -0.34 -2.60 7.21
C ASN A 230 -1.69 -2.50 7.93
N ASP A 231 -2.73 -3.12 7.40
CA ASP A 231 -4.08 -3.09 7.99
C ASP A 231 -4.13 -3.84 9.32
N GLN A 232 -3.48 -5.00 9.41
CA GLN A 232 -3.37 -5.77 10.64
C GLN A 232 -2.60 -4.99 11.73
N ARG A 233 -1.49 -4.35 11.36
CA ARG A 233 -0.73 -3.50 12.27
C ARG A 233 -1.58 -2.30 12.71
N GLY A 234 -2.28 -1.66 11.78
CA GLY A 234 -3.22 -0.58 12.07
C GLY A 234 -4.27 -0.97 13.11
N GLN A 235 -4.90 -2.13 12.95
CA GLN A 235 -5.87 -2.65 13.92
C GLN A 235 -5.25 -2.96 15.29
N LYS A 236 -4.07 -3.59 15.32
CA LYS A 236 -3.34 -3.87 16.57
C LYS A 236 -2.97 -2.58 17.31
N THR A 237 -2.52 -1.56 16.60
CA THR A 237 -2.16 -0.26 17.17
C THR A 237 -3.40 0.45 17.71
N LYS A 238 -4.53 0.46 16.98
CA LYS A 238 -5.82 0.99 17.46
C LYS A 238 -6.27 0.30 18.75
N THR A 239 -6.21 -1.02 18.77
CA THR A 239 -6.63 -1.84 19.93
C THR A 239 -5.73 -1.57 21.13
N SER A 240 -4.41 -1.57 20.94
CA SER A 240 -3.44 -1.33 22.02
C SER A 240 -3.60 0.07 22.62
N PHE A 241 -3.86 1.07 21.77
CA PHE A 241 -4.15 2.43 22.22
C PHE A 241 -5.45 2.50 23.03
N LEU A 242 -6.52 1.87 22.54
CA LEU A 242 -7.82 1.86 23.22
C LEU A 242 -7.76 1.13 24.57
N VAL A 243 -7.02 0.00 24.63
CA VAL A 243 -6.74 -0.72 25.88
C VAL A 243 -5.95 0.16 26.85
N GLY A 244 -4.92 0.87 26.37
CA GLY A 244 -4.16 1.82 27.18
C GLY A 244 -5.05 2.93 27.75
N MET A 245 -5.86 3.58 26.92
CA MET A 245 -6.82 4.59 27.33
C MET A 245 -7.84 4.07 28.36
N ALA A 246 -8.42 2.90 28.10
CA ALA A 246 -9.36 2.26 29.00
C ALA A 246 -8.72 1.93 30.35
N SER A 247 -7.46 1.48 30.36
CA SER A 247 -6.73 1.16 31.60
C SER A 247 -6.47 2.39 32.46
N ILE A 248 -6.10 3.52 31.84
CA ILE A 248 -5.89 4.79 32.56
C ILE A 248 -7.21 5.32 33.11
N LEU A 249 -8.28 5.27 32.33
CA LEU A 249 -9.61 5.69 32.77
C LEU A 249 -10.13 4.81 33.91
N LEU A 250 -9.92 3.49 33.82
CA LEU A 250 -10.26 2.55 34.90
C LEU A 250 -9.49 2.87 36.19
N ALA A 251 -8.18 3.09 36.10
CA ALA A 251 -7.34 3.46 37.24
C ALA A 251 -7.82 4.78 37.88
N PHE A 252 -8.21 5.75 37.07
CA PHE A 252 -8.76 7.02 37.56
C PHE A 252 -10.12 6.83 38.26
N ILE A 253 -11.02 6.01 37.72
CA ILE A 253 -12.30 5.68 38.36
C ILE A 253 -12.06 4.96 39.69
N LEU A 254 -11.17 3.98 39.75
CA LEU A 254 -10.85 3.26 40.99
C LEU A 254 -10.30 4.22 42.06
N LEU A 255 -9.47 5.18 41.67
CA LEU A 255 -8.97 6.23 42.55
C LEU A 255 -10.11 7.11 43.09
N LEU A 256 -11.06 7.53 42.25
CA LEU A 256 -12.23 8.31 42.69
C LEU A 256 -13.15 7.50 43.62
N VAL A 257 -13.40 6.24 43.30
CA VAL A 257 -14.20 5.32 44.15
C VAL A 257 -13.51 5.11 45.49
N SER A 258 -12.19 5.00 45.52
CA SER A 258 -11.44 4.90 46.77
C SER A 258 -11.64 6.14 47.64
N PHE A 259 -11.59 7.35 47.08
CA PHE A 259 -11.87 8.58 47.84
C PHE A 259 -13.29 8.63 48.38
N TYR A 260 -14.26 8.15 47.60
CA TYR A 260 -15.64 8.05 48.03
C TYR A 260 -15.81 7.11 49.23
N TYR A 261 -15.18 5.92 49.20
CA TYR A 261 -15.25 4.95 50.30
C TYR A 261 -14.57 5.43 51.60
N PHE A 262 -13.60 6.34 51.51
CA PHE A 262 -12.93 6.91 52.67
C PHE A 262 -13.63 8.15 53.24
N ASP A 263 -14.84 8.49 52.77
CA ASP A 263 -15.62 9.67 53.18
C ASP A 263 -14.83 10.99 53.06
N ILE A 264 -13.87 11.06 52.12
CA ILE A 264 -13.07 12.27 51.92
C ILE A 264 -13.90 13.27 51.13
N SER A 265 -14.25 14.40 51.74
CA SER A 265 -15.03 15.42 51.06
C SER A 265 -14.21 16.09 49.96
N TRP A 266 -14.85 16.50 48.85
CA TRP A 266 -14.17 17.22 47.77
C TRP A 266 -13.44 18.48 48.25
N LYS A 267 -13.93 19.11 49.33
CA LYS A 267 -13.27 20.27 49.95
C LYS A 267 -11.92 19.89 50.54
N ASP A 268 -11.83 18.72 51.16
CA ASP A 268 -10.59 18.21 51.75
C ASP A 268 -9.65 17.71 50.65
N ILE A 269 -10.17 17.03 49.62
CA ILE A 269 -9.38 16.55 48.47
C ILE A 269 -8.73 17.71 47.74
N LYS A 270 -9.52 18.72 47.34
CA LYS A 270 -9.00 19.80 46.48
C LYS A 270 -7.88 20.59 47.15
N ASP A 271 -7.95 20.72 48.49
CA ASP A 271 -6.99 21.49 49.29
C ASP A 271 -5.88 20.60 49.89
N TYR A 272 -5.95 19.27 49.75
CA TYR A 272 -4.95 18.34 50.26
C TYR A 272 -3.59 18.57 49.59
N PRO A 273 -2.53 18.96 50.33
CA PRO A 273 -1.25 19.27 49.75
C PRO A 273 -0.43 18.00 49.51
N ILE A 274 -0.12 17.70 48.25
CA ILE A 274 0.88 16.69 47.87
C ILE A 274 2.15 17.44 47.48
N LEU A 275 3.21 17.32 48.28
CA LEU A 275 4.47 18.05 48.10
C LEU A 275 4.27 19.58 48.00
N GLY A 276 3.26 20.11 48.70
CA GLY A 276 2.91 21.54 48.68
C GLY A 276 2.00 21.96 47.51
N ILE A 277 1.59 21.04 46.64
CA ILE A 277 0.66 21.30 45.53
C ILE A 277 -0.72 20.75 45.91
N PRO A 278 -1.81 21.54 45.83
CA PRO A 278 -3.15 21.05 46.09
C PRO A 278 -3.53 19.94 45.12
N MET A 279 -4.04 18.81 45.62
CA MET A 279 -4.40 17.65 44.79
C MET A 279 -5.43 18.00 43.71
N GLY A 280 -6.28 19.01 43.95
CA GLY A 280 -7.20 19.54 42.94
C GLY A 280 -6.49 19.99 41.66
N VAL A 281 -5.30 20.62 41.79
CA VAL A 281 -4.47 21.03 40.64
C VAL A 281 -4.01 19.82 39.85
N CYS A 282 -3.51 18.78 40.52
CA CYS A 282 -3.07 17.55 39.87
C CYS A 282 -4.21 16.85 39.11
N ILE A 283 -5.40 16.75 39.73
CA ILE A 283 -6.58 16.14 39.10
C ILE A 283 -7.01 16.93 37.86
N TRP A 284 -7.10 18.27 37.96
CA TRP A 284 -7.52 19.09 36.83
C TRP A 284 -6.50 19.11 35.69
N SER A 285 -5.21 19.09 35.98
CA SER A 285 -4.15 18.93 34.97
C SER A 285 -4.19 17.57 34.29
N PHE A 286 -4.47 16.50 35.04
CA PHE A 286 -4.68 15.17 34.48
C PHE A 286 -5.88 15.15 33.52
N ILE A 287 -7.02 15.71 33.94
CA ILE A 287 -8.24 15.80 33.10
C ILE A 287 -7.97 16.62 31.83
N GLY A 288 -7.25 17.74 31.94
CA GLY A 288 -6.83 18.54 30.79
C GLY A 288 -6.00 17.74 29.79
N SER A 289 -4.98 17.03 30.29
CA SER A 289 -4.12 16.19 29.45
C SER A 289 -4.87 15.04 28.80
N PHE A 290 -5.79 14.41 29.52
CA PHE A 290 -6.66 13.37 28.98
C PHE A 290 -7.59 13.92 27.88
N ALA A 291 -8.16 15.12 28.06
CA ALA A 291 -8.96 15.77 27.03
C ALA A 291 -8.14 16.09 25.77
N ALA A 292 -6.90 16.57 25.91
CA ALA A 292 -5.99 16.75 24.79
C ALA A 292 -5.75 15.45 24.04
N MET A 293 -5.56 14.36 24.80
CA MET A 293 -5.36 13.03 24.26
C MET A 293 -6.55 12.55 23.41
N LEU A 294 -7.78 12.76 23.90
CA LEU A 294 -9.00 12.44 23.15
C LEU A 294 -9.14 13.27 21.87
N THR A 295 -8.84 14.57 21.95
CA THR A 295 -8.92 15.44 20.77
C THR A 295 -7.87 15.09 19.72
N GLN A 296 -6.65 14.75 20.15
CA GLN A 296 -5.58 14.36 19.24
C GLN A 296 -5.84 12.98 18.62
N PHE A 297 -6.40 12.03 19.37
CA PHE A 297 -6.85 10.76 18.82
C PHE A 297 -7.91 10.92 17.72
N ASN A 298 -8.79 11.90 17.84
CA ASN A 298 -9.81 12.16 16.83
C ASN A 298 -9.26 12.90 15.59
N LYS A 299 -8.16 13.66 15.74
CA LYS A 299 -7.59 14.49 14.67
C LYS A 299 -6.50 13.79 13.87
N GLU A 300 -5.67 12.98 14.53
CA GLU A 300 -4.47 12.40 13.90
C GLU A 300 -4.59 10.88 13.82
N PRO A 301 -4.28 10.30 12.63
CA PRO A 301 -4.33 8.87 12.46
C PRO A 301 -3.19 8.20 13.26
N ILE A 302 -3.56 7.10 13.92
CA ILE A 302 -2.79 6.48 15.00
C ILE A 302 -1.39 5.97 14.56
N HIS A 303 -1.18 5.80 13.25
CA HIS A 303 0.10 5.34 12.69
C HIS A 303 1.25 6.34 12.89
N LYS A 304 0.98 7.63 13.12
CA LYS A 304 2.02 8.64 13.39
C LYS A 304 2.58 8.60 14.81
N PHE A 305 1.84 7.99 15.73
CA PHE A 305 2.26 7.87 17.12
C PHE A 305 3.15 6.63 17.24
N GLY A 306 4.46 6.83 17.10
CA GLY A 306 5.48 5.76 17.08
C GLY A 306 5.17 4.59 18.02
N ASP A 307 5.43 4.74 19.31
CA ASP A 307 5.04 3.77 20.34
C ASP A 307 3.80 4.30 21.09
N PRO A 308 2.58 3.91 20.70
CA PRO A 308 1.35 4.52 21.21
C PRO A 308 1.21 4.32 22.71
N LEU A 309 1.69 3.20 23.24
CA LEU A 309 1.60 2.88 24.66
C LEU A 309 2.47 3.86 25.48
N LYS A 310 3.70 4.13 25.03
CA LYS A 310 4.55 5.15 25.66
C LYS A 310 3.88 6.51 25.64
N TRP A 311 3.28 6.90 24.52
CA TRP A 311 2.60 8.18 24.40
C TRP A 311 1.38 8.29 25.33
N VAL A 312 0.58 7.22 25.42
CA VAL A 312 -0.60 7.09 26.30
C VAL A 312 -0.22 7.25 27.77
N ILE A 313 0.92 6.72 28.19
CA ILE A 313 1.38 6.77 29.59
C ILE A 313 2.08 8.10 29.90
N ILE A 314 2.96 8.56 29.01
CA ILE A 314 3.80 9.74 29.25
C ILE A 314 2.96 11.02 29.27
N ARG A 315 1.95 11.14 28.41
CA ARG A 315 1.22 12.39 28.22
C ARG A 315 0.43 12.84 29.47
N PRO A 316 -0.36 12.00 30.14
CA PRO A 316 -1.03 12.39 31.38
C PRO A 316 -0.04 12.74 32.51
N VAL A 317 1.07 12.01 32.62
CA VAL A 317 2.12 12.29 33.62
C VAL A 317 2.74 13.66 33.35
N LEU A 318 3.09 13.95 32.09
CA LEU A 318 3.64 15.25 31.69
C LEU A 318 2.67 16.39 32.00
N GLY A 319 1.38 16.21 31.72
CA GLY A 319 0.35 17.20 32.04
C GLY A 319 0.26 17.52 33.53
N VAL A 320 0.33 16.50 34.39
CA VAL A 320 0.35 16.70 35.86
C VAL A 320 1.63 17.41 36.31
N VAL A 321 2.80 17.02 35.80
CA VAL A 321 4.09 17.64 36.14
C VAL A 321 4.13 19.12 35.72
N MET A 322 3.68 19.43 34.50
CA MET A 322 3.63 20.82 34.00
C MET A 322 2.61 21.65 34.76
N GLY A 323 1.44 21.09 35.06
CA GLY A 323 0.41 21.72 35.90
C GLY A 323 0.93 22.10 37.29
N ALA A 324 1.63 21.16 37.92
CA ALA A 324 2.29 21.37 39.21
C ALA A 324 3.36 22.47 39.15
N ALA A 325 4.23 22.46 38.13
CA ALA A 325 5.28 23.45 37.96
C ALA A 325 4.71 24.87 37.78
N ILE A 326 3.69 25.02 36.93
CA ILE A 326 3.02 26.31 36.71
C ILE A 326 2.27 26.76 37.96
N TYR A 327 1.64 25.84 38.70
CA TYR A 327 1.04 26.17 39.98
C TYR A 327 2.06 26.75 40.96
N LEU A 328 3.24 26.14 41.11
CA LEU A 328 4.29 26.64 42.01
C LEU A 328 4.83 28.00 41.56
N ALA A 329 4.99 28.20 40.25
CA ALA A 329 5.44 29.48 39.70
C ALA A 329 4.40 30.58 39.93
N LEU A 330 3.11 30.30 39.70
CA LEU A 330 2.02 31.23 39.98
C LEU A 330 1.84 31.48 41.47
N PHE A 331 1.95 30.46 42.32
CA PHE A 331 1.89 30.62 43.76
C PHE A 331 2.99 31.57 44.26
N SER A 332 4.21 31.40 43.75
CA SER A 332 5.35 32.28 44.05
C SER A 332 5.12 33.73 43.59
N LEU A 333 4.43 33.93 42.45
CA LEU A 333 4.09 35.24 41.92
C LEU A 333 2.87 35.88 42.62
N VAL A 334 1.89 35.08 43.05
CA VAL A 334 0.63 35.52 43.67
C VAL A 334 0.80 35.77 45.18
N LEU A 335 1.83 35.22 45.82
CA LEU A 335 2.25 35.62 47.18
C LEU A 335 2.45 37.15 47.31
N THR A 336 2.65 37.86 46.21
CA THR A 336 2.73 39.33 46.13
C THR A 336 1.39 40.07 45.91
N GLY A 337 0.29 39.38 45.59
CA GLY A 337 -1.00 40.00 45.23
C GLY A 337 -2.22 39.30 45.83
N LYS A 338 -3.02 40.04 46.62
CA LYS A 338 -4.28 39.57 47.24
C LYS A 338 -5.33 39.20 46.16
N SER A 339 -5.30 38.00 45.60
CA SER A 339 -6.36 37.49 44.73
C SER A 339 -7.03 36.26 45.38
N GLN A 340 -8.35 36.32 45.56
CA GLN A 340 -9.14 35.38 46.37
C GLN A 340 -9.91 34.32 45.56
N ASN A 341 -9.58 34.08 44.28
CA ASN A 341 -10.34 33.14 43.46
C ASN A 341 -9.72 31.73 43.49
N PRO A 342 -10.23 30.78 44.30
CA PRO A 342 -9.68 29.43 44.39
C PRO A 342 -9.87 28.60 43.12
N LEU A 343 -10.73 29.03 42.20
CA LEU A 343 -10.99 28.36 40.92
C LEU A 343 -9.96 28.68 39.84
N LEU A 344 -9.29 29.84 39.91
CA LEU A 344 -8.36 30.26 38.88
C LEU A 344 -7.15 29.32 38.76
N PRO A 345 -6.51 28.87 39.86
CA PRO A 345 -5.43 27.88 39.77
C PRO A 345 -5.88 26.56 39.14
N LEU A 346 -7.10 26.10 39.42
CA LEU A 346 -7.65 24.85 38.88
C LEU A 346 -7.91 24.96 37.37
N LEU A 347 -8.45 26.09 36.92
CA LEU A 347 -8.69 26.36 35.49
C LEU A 347 -7.38 26.47 34.72
N VAL A 348 -6.38 27.16 35.28
CA VAL A 348 -5.04 27.23 34.67
C VAL A 348 -4.42 25.84 34.61
N ALA A 349 -4.50 25.05 35.68
CA ALA A 349 -4.01 23.68 35.74
C ALA A 349 -4.61 22.80 34.63
N PHE A 350 -5.91 22.95 34.36
CA PHE A 350 -6.59 22.27 33.26
C PHE A 350 -6.03 22.69 31.89
N PHE A 351 -5.94 23.99 31.61
CA PHE A 351 -5.45 24.48 30.31
C PHE A 351 -3.98 24.13 30.05
N VAL A 352 -3.16 24.12 31.10
CA VAL A 352 -1.78 23.65 31.06
C VAL A 352 -1.71 22.18 30.69
N GLY A 353 -2.52 21.33 31.36
CA GLY A 353 -2.61 19.92 31.00
C GLY A 353 -3.11 19.72 29.57
N TYR A 354 -4.07 20.54 29.12
CA TYR A 354 -4.71 20.42 27.81
C TYR A 354 -3.83 20.88 26.64
N SER A 355 -2.98 21.89 26.83
CA SER A 355 -2.24 22.51 25.72
C SER A 355 -0.77 22.71 26.06
N ASP A 356 0.07 21.97 25.34
CA ASP A 356 1.53 22.11 25.41
C ASP A 356 1.95 23.53 24.97
N THR A 357 1.35 24.06 23.90
CA THR A 357 1.60 25.42 23.42
C THR A 357 1.27 26.47 24.48
N PHE A 358 0.16 26.30 25.19
CA PHE A 358 -0.23 27.20 26.28
C PHE A 358 0.79 27.16 27.41
N THR A 359 1.22 25.95 27.80
CA THR A 359 2.25 25.72 28.82
C THR A 359 3.56 26.42 28.46
N PHE A 360 4.06 26.26 27.23
CA PHE A 360 5.29 26.92 26.78
C PHE A 360 5.16 28.45 26.76
N ASN A 361 4.01 28.98 26.32
CA ASN A 361 3.77 30.42 26.30
C ASN A 361 3.73 31.02 27.72
N ILE A 362 3.10 30.33 28.68
CA ILE A 362 3.12 30.76 30.09
C ILE A 362 4.55 30.71 30.63
N MET A 363 5.29 29.64 30.38
CA MET A 363 6.66 29.50 30.87
C MET A 363 7.55 30.63 30.35
N ALA A 364 7.46 30.94 29.05
CA ALA A 364 8.18 32.05 28.44
C ALA A 364 7.78 33.41 29.04
N SER A 365 6.48 33.62 29.31
CA SER A 365 5.99 34.83 29.95
C SER A 365 6.53 34.99 31.37
N ILE A 366 6.54 33.91 32.16
CA ILE A 366 7.09 33.89 33.52
C ILE A 366 8.60 34.17 33.50
N GLN A 367 9.35 33.54 32.60
CA GLN A 367 10.78 33.80 32.42
C GLN A 367 11.07 35.26 32.09
N ASN A 368 10.27 35.89 31.22
CA ASN A 368 10.41 37.30 30.89
C ASN A 368 10.13 38.22 32.09
N ILE A 369 9.09 37.94 32.88
CA ILE A 369 8.77 38.70 34.10
C ILE A 369 9.92 38.59 35.10
N ILE A 370 10.40 37.37 35.36
CA ILE A 370 11.52 37.13 36.29
C ILE A 370 12.77 37.87 35.81
N SER A 371 13.12 37.75 34.52
CA SER A 371 14.27 38.46 33.95
C SER A 371 14.14 39.98 34.08
N SER A 372 12.93 40.52 33.88
CA SER A 372 12.68 41.96 34.04
C SER A 372 12.81 42.43 35.50
N LEU A 373 12.39 41.62 36.47
CA LEU A 373 12.49 41.94 37.89
C LEU A 373 13.95 41.93 38.37
N PHE A 374 14.75 40.95 37.93
CA PHE A 374 16.17 40.87 38.28
C PHE A 374 17.00 41.95 37.57
N ASN A 375 16.75 42.21 36.28
CA ASN A 375 17.46 43.26 35.54
C ASN A 375 17.07 44.67 36.03
N SER A 376 15.86 44.86 36.57
CA SER A 376 15.45 46.13 37.17
C SER A 376 16.03 46.38 38.56
N ALA A 377 16.53 45.35 39.24
CA ALA A 377 17.09 45.46 40.59
C ALA A 377 18.59 45.85 40.59
N ASP A 378 19.26 45.76 39.44
CA ASP A 378 20.73 45.99 39.32
C ASP A 378 21.10 47.38 38.77
N HIS A 379 20.13 48.29 38.62
CA HIS A 379 20.42 49.66 38.16
C HIS A 379 20.60 50.64 39.32
N SER A 380 21.85 50.80 39.76
CA SER A 380 22.33 51.93 40.56
C SER A 380 22.27 53.29 39.85
N ASP A 381 21.66 53.38 38.65
CA ASP A 381 21.53 54.63 37.87
C ASP A 381 20.22 55.39 38.14
N ILE A 382 19.40 54.97 39.11
CA ILE A 382 18.27 55.79 39.61
C ILE A 382 18.77 56.83 40.62
N LYS A 383 19.74 57.64 40.21
CA LYS A 383 20.00 58.96 40.81
C LYS A 383 20.22 59.93 39.65
N ASN A 384 19.20 60.77 39.41
CA ASN A 384 19.21 61.98 38.57
C ASN A 384 18.50 61.91 37.20
N ASN A 385 17.29 61.34 37.11
CA ASN A 385 16.39 61.78 36.04
C ASN A 385 14.91 61.78 36.47
N PRO A 386 14.35 62.93 36.87
CA PRO A 386 12.91 63.08 37.02
C PRO A 386 12.30 63.27 35.63
N GLN A 387 12.03 62.18 34.91
CA GLN A 387 11.10 62.22 33.79
C GLN A 387 9.82 61.47 34.14
N PRO A 388 8.64 62.10 33.94
CA PRO A 388 7.36 61.45 34.21
C PRO A 388 7.17 60.27 33.26
N VAL A 389 6.88 59.11 33.84
CA VAL A 389 6.49 57.89 33.12
C VAL A 389 5.15 58.16 32.43
N TYR A 390 5.18 58.47 31.14
CA TYR A 390 4.01 58.38 30.29
C TYR A 390 3.77 56.91 29.96
N MET A 391 2.61 56.38 30.39
CA MET A 391 2.10 55.10 29.89
C MET A 391 1.81 55.26 28.39
N VAL A 392 2.71 54.79 27.54
CA VAL A 392 2.48 54.69 26.09
C VAL A 392 1.57 53.49 25.86
N ALA A 393 0.35 53.75 25.40
CA ALA A 393 -0.57 52.72 24.95
C ALA A 393 0.09 51.89 23.82
N PRO A 394 -0.11 50.55 23.77
CA PRO A 394 0.51 49.72 22.76
C PRO A 394 0.08 50.19 21.36
N ALA A 395 1.08 50.47 20.52
CA ALA A 395 0.86 50.83 19.13
C ALA A 395 0.15 49.67 18.42
N VAL A 396 -0.92 50.01 17.71
CA VAL A 396 -1.65 49.11 16.81
C VAL A 396 -0.67 48.64 15.75
N GLN A 397 -0.30 47.35 15.78
CA GLN A 397 0.44 46.71 14.70
C GLN A 397 -0.42 46.73 13.43
N THR A 398 -0.05 47.55 12.46
CA THR A 398 -0.60 47.49 11.11
C THR A 398 -0.15 46.21 10.44
N ALA A 399 -1.12 45.43 9.97
CA ALA A 399 -0.90 44.18 9.25
C ALA A 399 0.03 44.40 8.05
N THR A 400 1.14 43.67 8.04
CA THR A 400 2.03 43.58 6.87
C THR A 400 1.34 42.74 5.79
N PRO A 401 1.26 43.22 4.53
CA PRO A 401 0.73 42.40 3.45
C PRO A 401 1.68 41.23 3.15
N VAL A 402 1.13 40.01 3.22
CA VAL A 402 1.80 38.78 2.81
C VAL A 402 2.06 38.86 1.30
N MET A 403 3.32 39.05 0.90
CA MET A 403 3.74 38.80 -0.48
C MET A 403 3.80 37.29 -0.71
N THR A 404 2.86 36.77 -1.50
CA THR A 404 2.95 35.45 -2.11
C THR A 404 4.04 35.46 -3.17
N THR A 405 5.20 34.88 -2.86
CA THR A 405 6.19 34.49 -3.86
C THR A 405 5.74 33.19 -4.50
N GLN A 406 5.43 33.25 -5.80
CA GLN A 406 5.27 32.05 -6.63
C GLN A 406 6.61 31.29 -6.72
N PRO A 407 6.63 29.96 -6.62
CA PRO A 407 7.84 29.20 -6.92
C PRO A 407 8.09 29.20 -8.44
N MET A 408 9.22 29.76 -8.85
CA MET A 408 9.75 29.57 -10.20
C MET A 408 10.12 28.10 -10.40
N ALA A 409 9.65 27.53 -11.50
CA ALA A 409 10.07 26.24 -11.99
C ALA A 409 11.58 26.25 -12.27
N THR A 410 12.33 25.43 -11.55
CA THR A 410 13.75 25.19 -11.88
C THR A 410 13.78 24.13 -12.97
N VAL A 411 14.09 24.56 -14.18
CA VAL A 411 14.49 23.69 -15.28
C VAL A 411 15.94 23.27 -15.01
N VAL A 412 16.18 21.99 -14.70
CA VAL A 412 17.52 21.39 -14.76
C VAL A 412 17.52 20.35 -15.87
N ALA A 413 18.11 20.73 -16.99
CA ALA A 413 18.62 19.81 -17.99
C ALA A 413 20.11 19.57 -17.72
N ALA A 414 20.53 18.30 -17.71
CA ALA A 414 21.70 17.78 -18.43
C ALA A 414 22.25 16.47 -17.81
N GLN A 415 22.09 15.39 -18.57
CA GLN A 415 23.14 14.49 -19.06
C GLN A 415 24.16 13.82 -18.11
N THR A 416 24.02 12.49 -18.07
CA THR A 416 25.04 11.47 -18.40
C THR A 416 26.34 11.40 -17.59
N ALA A 417 26.57 10.30 -16.87
CA ALA A 417 27.50 9.22 -17.26
C ALA A 417 27.87 8.30 -16.08
N ALA A 418 27.81 7.00 -16.37
CA ALA A 418 28.78 5.95 -16.00
C ALA A 418 29.62 6.11 -14.73
N ASN A 419 29.38 5.24 -13.74
CA ASN A 419 30.36 4.38 -13.06
C ASN A 419 29.82 3.98 -11.68
N LEU A 420 29.32 2.75 -11.53
CA LEU A 420 29.49 1.99 -10.30
C LEU A 420 29.18 0.51 -10.55
N ALA A 421 30.16 -0.18 -11.11
CA ALA A 421 30.35 -1.60 -10.88
C ALA A 421 31.14 -1.80 -9.58
N THR A 422 30.96 -2.96 -8.96
CA THR A 422 31.75 -3.55 -7.85
C THR A 422 31.36 -3.16 -6.42
N ALA A 423 30.49 -3.96 -5.80
CA ALA A 423 30.68 -4.53 -4.45
C ALA A 423 29.49 -5.45 -4.09
N LEU A 424 29.66 -6.75 -4.34
CA LEU A 424 28.91 -7.81 -3.65
C LEU A 424 29.40 -7.91 -2.19
N PRO A 425 28.53 -8.30 -1.26
CA PRO A 425 28.92 -9.24 -0.22
C PRO A 425 28.17 -10.56 -0.39
N ASP A 426 28.96 -11.63 -0.39
CA ASP A 426 28.55 -13.01 -0.15
C ASP A 426 27.88 -13.13 1.22
N GLU A 427 26.66 -13.67 1.27
CA GLU A 427 26.15 -14.39 2.44
C GLU A 427 24.97 -15.27 1.99
N TYR A 428 25.29 -16.52 1.63
CA TYR A 428 24.33 -17.61 1.55
C TYR A 428 24.33 -18.31 2.90
N GLU A 429 23.30 -18.07 3.72
CA GLU A 429 23.00 -18.96 4.85
C GLU A 429 22.31 -20.22 4.35
N GLU A 430 23.02 -21.31 4.59
CA GLU A 430 22.72 -22.72 4.43
C GLU A 430 21.50 -23.13 5.28
N PHE A 431 20.32 -23.25 4.67
CA PHE A 431 19.19 -23.94 5.31
C PHE A 431 19.32 -25.44 5.09
N GLY A 432 19.83 -26.10 6.12
CA GLY A 432 20.08 -27.54 6.16
C GLY A 432 18.83 -28.41 6.05
N ASP A 433 19.04 -29.51 5.35
CA ASP A 433 18.22 -30.71 5.31
C ASP A 433 17.88 -31.22 6.72
N ASN A 434 16.58 -31.38 6.99
CA ASN A 434 16.08 -32.25 8.05
C ASN A 434 15.09 -33.23 7.43
N ILE A 435 15.63 -34.26 6.79
CA ILE A 435 14.88 -35.46 6.40
C ILE A 435 14.88 -36.40 7.61
N ALA A 436 13.72 -36.57 8.23
CA ALA A 436 13.49 -37.54 9.29
C ALA A 436 13.56 -38.98 8.73
N PRO A 437 14.20 -39.93 9.44
CA PRO A 437 14.19 -41.33 9.03
C PRO A 437 12.89 -42.02 9.46
N LEU A 438 12.16 -42.55 8.47
CA LEU A 438 11.06 -43.51 8.64
C LEU A 438 11.61 -44.86 9.11
N HIS A 439 11.32 -45.21 10.36
CA HIS A 439 11.49 -46.57 10.88
C HIS A 439 10.42 -47.50 10.29
N THR A 440 10.84 -48.46 9.46
CA THR A 440 10.05 -49.65 9.11
C THR A 440 10.37 -50.77 10.10
N SER A 441 9.44 -51.04 11.03
CA SER A 441 9.44 -52.29 11.78
C SER A 441 8.62 -53.33 11.01
N VAL A 442 9.33 -54.27 10.39
CA VAL A 442 8.79 -55.58 9.97
C VAL A 442 9.02 -56.54 11.13
N THR A 443 7.95 -57.12 11.68
CA THR A 443 8.04 -58.33 12.50
C THR A 443 7.01 -59.34 12.00
N GLN A 444 7.50 -60.59 11.93
CA GLN A 444 6.77 -61.82 11.67
C GLN A 444 5.77 -62.14 12.77
#